data_AF-A0A924ZPQ2-F1
#
_entry.id   AF-A0A924ZPQ2-F1
#
_cell.length_a   1.000
_cell.length_b   1.000
_cell.length_c   1.000
_cell.angle_alpha   90.00
_cell.angle_beta   90.00
_cell.angle_gamma   90.00
#
_symmetry.space_group_name_H-M   'P 1'
#
loop_
_entity.id
_entity.type
_entity.pdbx_description
1 polymer ?
#
loop_
_entity_poly.entity_id
_entity_poly.type
_entity_poly.pdbx_seq_one_letter_code
_entity_poly.pdbx_strand_id
1 'polypeptide(L)'
;LKNIDYSGYTERFRNLQARHVNNVLSFERIGRLMDAEIMGAANYKALDLLGDMRKGIWKEAALPTNVTIYRRNLQRAYIERMGYLMKEEIKAGRSSDFYNVAQSDIRGLVRGELNTLKSTLSVAKTRGINRETKYHYEDAIKRIELILNPK
;
A
#
# COMPACT_ATOMS: atom_id res chain seq x y z
N LEU A 1 -36.79 -2.90 10.74
CA LEU A 1 -35.56 -2.11 10.99
C LEU A 1 -34.40 -3.09 11.14
N LYS A 2 -33.50 -3.17 10.16
CA LYS A 2 -32.35 -4.11 10.16
C LYS A 2 -31.24 -3.52 11.03
N ASN A 3 -30.86 -4.27 12.06
CA ASN A 3 -29.93 -3.87 13.12
C ASN A 3 -28.57 -3.38 12.59
N ILE A 4 -28.13 -2.27 13.17
CA ILE A 4 -26.88 -1.55 12.91
C ILE A 4 -25.75 -2.25 13.68
N ASP A 5 -25.45 -3.49 13.29
CA ASP A 5 -24.29 -4.26 13.78
C ASP A 5 -23.14 -4.25 12.75
N TYR A 6 -23.36 -3.56 11.63
CA TYR A 6 -22.46 -3.53 10.47
C TYR A 6 -21.09 -2.88 10.77
N SER A 7 -21.02 -1.93 11.71
CA SER A 7 -19.78 -1.22 12.08
C SER A 7 -18.76 -2.13 12.76
N GLY A 8 -19.18 -3.06 13.61
CA GLY A 8 -18.28 -3.98 14.31
C GLY A 8 -17.61 -5.00 13.39
N TYR A 9 -18.37 -5.59 12.46
CA TYR A 9 -17.85 -6.57 11.51
C TYR A 9 -16.91 -5.95 10.47
N THR A 10 -17.26 -4.78 9.97
CA THR A 10 -16.45 -4.05 8.97
C THR A 10 -15.11 -3.60 9.55
N GLU A 11 -15.09 -3.14 10.80
CA GLU A 11 -13.86 -2.73 11.49
C GLU A 11 -12.97 -3.94 11.86
N ARG A 12 -13.56 -5.04 12.35
CA ARG A 12 -12.79 -6.29 12.58
C ARG A 12 -12.15 -6.80 11.29
N PHE A 13 -12.89 -6.81 10.19
CA PHE A 13 -12.38 -7.25 8.90
C PHE A 13 -11.28 -6.32 8.37
N ARG A 14 -11.46 -5.00 8.52
CA ARG A 14 -10.42 -4.01 8.19
C ARG A 14 -9.12 -4.29 8.96
N ASN A 15 -9.20 -4.55 10.26
CA ASN A 15 -8.02 -4.83 11.09
C ASN A 15 -7.29 -6.09 10.65
N LEU A 16 -8.02 -7.15 10.27
CA LEU A 16 -7.41 -8.37 9.71
C LEU A 16 -6.70 -8.09 8.38
N GLN A 17 -7.34 -7.33 7.48
CA GLN A 17 -6.75 -6.93 6.21
C GLN A 17 -5.48 -6.09 6.40
N ALA A 18 -5.50 -5.11 7.31
CA ALA A 18 -4.35 -4.28 7.61
C ALA A 18 -3.19 -5.10 8.19
N ARG A 19 -3.47 -6.04 9.08
CA ARG A 19 -2.44 -6.94 9.64
C ARG A 19 -1.73 -7.74 8.55
N HIS A 20 -2.47 -8.30 7.59
CA HIS A 20 -1.87 -9.03 6.49
C HIS A 20 -1.01 -8.15 5.58
N VAL A 21 -1.51 -6.97 5.20
CA VAL A 21 -0.73 -6.00 4.41
C VAL A 21 0.55 -5.61 5.14
N ASN A 22 0.48 -5.34 6.45
CA ASN A 22 1.63 -4.94 7.25
C ASN A 22 2.70 -6.04 7.36
N ASN A 23 2.28 -7.30 7.50
CA ASN A 23 3.18 -8.45 7.59
C ASN A 23 3.89 -8.75 6.26
N VAL A 24 3.22 -8.53 5.14
CA VAL A 24 3.83 -8.71 3.81
C VAL A 24 4.76 -7.53 3.52
N LEU A 25 4.27 -6.30 3.69
CA LEU A 25 5.03 -5.09 3.38
C LEU A 25 5.85 -4.64 4.60
N SER A 26 6.78 -5.46 5.09
CA SER A 26 7.68 -5.12 6.20
C SER A 26 9.08 -4.76 5.72
N PHE A 27 9.78 -3.91 6.47
CA PHE A 27 11.16 -3.54 6.13
C PHE A 27 12.07 -4.77 6.08
N GLU A 28 11.91 -5.71 7.02
CA GLU A 28 12.70 -6.93 7.07
C GLU A 28 12.44 -7.83 5.86
N ARG A 29 11.19 -7.94 5.41
CA ARG A 29 10.88 -8.72 4.20
C ARG A 29 11.45 -8.05 2.96
N ILE A 30 11.23 -6.75 2.81
CA ILE A 30 11.70 -6.00 1.64
C ILE A 30 13.23 -6.02 1.59
N GLY A 31 13.92 -5.77 2.71
CA GLY A 31 15.37 -5.85 2.82
C GLY A 31 15.91 -7.23 2.45
N ARG A 32 15.32 -8.30 2.96
CA ARG A 32 15.72 -9.67 2.56
C ARG A 32 15.56 -9.94 1.06
N LEU A 33 14.52 -9.38 0.42
CA LEU A 33 14.36 -9.54 -1.03
C LEU A 33 15.40 -8.73 -1.81
N MET A 34 15.78 -7.55 -1.31
CA MET A 34 16.88 -6.78 -1.89
C MET A 34 18.21 -7.52 -1.77
N ASP A 35 18.51 -8.11 -0.60
CA ASP A 35 19.71 -8.93 -0.40
C ASP A 35 19.70 -10.15 -1.33
N ALA A 36 18.56 -10.82 -1.46
CA ALA A 36 18.42 -11.98 -2.33
C ALA A 36 18.63 -11.61 -3.82
N GLU A 37 18.16 -10.45 -4.25
CA GLU A 37 18.37 -9.97 -5.62
C GLU A 37 19.87 -9.78 -5.94
N ILE A 38 20.66 -9.30 -4.98
CA ILE A 38 22.12 -9.17 -5.12
C ILE A 38 22.79 -10.55 -5.25
N MET A 39 22.28 -11.56 -4.52
CA MET A 39 22.81 -12.92 -4.57
C MET A 39 22.48 -13.66 -5.89
N GLY A 40 21.47 -13.23 -6.64
CA GLY A 40 21.11 -13.87 -7.90
C GLY A 40 19.97 -13.20 -8.64
N ALA A 41 20.17 -12.95 -9.93
CA ALA A 41 19.22 -12.24 -10.78
C ALA A 41 17.85 -12.94 -10.97
N ALA A 42 17.77 -14.24 -10.71
CA ALA A 42 16.53 -15.03 -10.80
C ALA A 42 15.68 -14.99 -9.52
N ASN A 43 16.19 -14.39 -8.43
CA ASN A 43 15.45 -14.31 -7.17
C ASN A 43 14.30 -13.30 -7.26
N TYR A 44 13.23 -13.55 -6.50
CA TYR A 44 12.09 -12.65 -6.43
C TYR A 44 12.50 -11.30 -5.85
N LYS A 45 12.16 -10.21 -6.54
CA LYS A 45 12.69 -8.89 -6.24
C LYS A 45 11.76 -8.11 -5.31
N ALA A 46 12.35 -7.17 -4.58
CA ALA A 46 11.58 -6.22 -3.79
C ALA A 46 10.61 -5.39 -4.66
N LEU A 47 11.04 -4.98 -5.85
CA LEU A 47 10.20 -4.26 -6.80
C LEU A 47 9.01 -5.11 -7.27
N ASP A 48 9.22 -6.40 -7.53
CA ASP A 48 8.15 -7.31 -7.95
C ASP A 48 7.11 -7.46 -6.84
N LEU A 49 7.54 -7.64 -5.58
CA LEU A 49 6.64 -7.69 -4.42
C LEU A 49 5.74 -6.45 -4.35
N LEU A 50 6.34 -5.27 -4.42
CA LEU A 50 5.60 -4.02 -4.31
C LEU A 50 4.63 -3.83 -5.48
N GLY A 51 5.08 -4.14 -6.69
CA GLY A 51 4.27 -4.07 -7.91
C GLY A 51 3.07 -5.04 -7.88
N ASP A 52 3.29 -6.28 -7.46
CA ASP A 52 2.25 -7.31 -7.36
C ASP A 52 1.23 -6.95 -6.27
N MET A 53 1.70 -6.47 -5.12
CA MET A 53 0.82 -5.98 -4.05
C MET A 53 -0.03 -4.81 -4.52
N ARG A 54 0.55 -3.83 -5.23
CA ARG A 54 -0.21 -2.73 -5.83
C ARG A 54 -1.26 -3.25 -6.81
N LYS A 55 -0.86 -4.09 -7.78
CA LYS A 55 -1.78 -4.63 -8.80
C LYS A 55 -2.93 -5.43 -8.18
N GLY A 56 -2.66 -6.28 -7.20
CA GLY A 56 -3.67 -7.12 -6.56
C GLY A 56 -4.65 -6.33 -5.67
N ILE A 57 -4.14 -5.37 -4.88
CA ILE A 57 -4.96 -4.55 -3.98
C ILE A 57 -5.80 -3.53 -4.78
N TRP A 58 -5.27 -3.04 -5.90
CA TRP A 58 -5.92 -2.01 -6.72
C TRP A 58 -6.45 -2.53 -8.05
N LYS A 59 -6.73 -3.84 -8.17
CA LYS A 59 -7.22 -4.44 -9.42
C LYS A 59 -8.47 -3.77 -9.98
N GLU A 60 -9.34 -3.22 -9.12
CA GLU A 60 -10.54 -2.49 -9.54
C GLU A 60 -10.22 -1.19 -10.28
N ALA A 61 -9.03 -0.62 -10.09
CA ALA A 61 -8.59 0.57 -10.84
C ALA A 61 -8.15 0.23 -12.27
N ALA A 62 -7.89 -1.05 -12.58
CA ALA A 62 -7.52 -1.49 -13.92
C ALA A 62 -8.72 -1.52 -14.88
N LEU A 63 -9.94 -1.63 -14.38
CA LEU A 63 -11.20 -1.72 -15.14
C LEU A 63 -12.21 -0.65 -14.67
N PRO A 64 -13.31 -0.38 -15.40
CA PRO A 64 -14.38 0.49 -14.92
C PRO A 64 -15.24 -0.25 -13.88
N THR A 65 -14.64 -0.57 -12.73
CA THR A 65 -15.27 -1.38 -11.67
C THR A 65 -15.45 -0.57 -10.39
N ASN A 66 -16.65 -0.67 -9.81
CA ASN A 66 -16.95 -0.05 -8.51
C ASN A 66 -16.23 -0.77 -7.37
N VAL A 67 -15.70 -0.01 -6.41
CA VAL A 67 -15.00 -0.57 -5.25
C VAL A 67 -15.96 -0.71 -4.08
N THR A 68 -16.08 -1.91 -3.55
CA THR A 68 -16.88 -2.19 -2.35
C THR A 68 -16.21 -1.65 -1.09
N ILE A 69 -16.98 -1.39 -0.04
CA ILE A 69 -16.45 -0.83 1.22
C ILE A 69 -15.28 -1.65 1.82
N TYR A 70 -15.36 -2.97 1.79
CA TYR A 70 -14.29 -3.86 2.24
C TYR A 70 -13.02 -3.73 1.41
N ARG A 71 -13.14 -3.50 0.09
CA ARG A 71 -12.00 -3.28 -0.80
C ARG A 71 -11.40 -1.90 -0.59
N ARG A 72 -12.22 -0.87 -0.36
CA ARG A 72 -11.75 0.48 0.01
C ARG A 72 -10.94 0.44 1.33
N ASN A 73 -11.35 -0.37 2.29
CA ASN A 73 -10.63 -0.53 3.57
C ASN A 73 -9.24 -1.13 3.37
N LEU A 74 -9.12 -2.20 2.58
CA LEU A 74 -7.83 -2.79 2.21
C LEU A 74 -6.93 -1.79 1.47
N GLN A 75 -7.50 -1.05 0.52
CA GLN A 75 -6.80 -0.05 -0.27
C GLN A 75 -6.26 1.10 0.59
N ARG A 76 -7.03 1.56 1.60
CA ARG A 76 -6.55 2.53 2.59
C ARG A 76 -5.43 1.98 3.46
N ALA A 77 -5.58 0.75 3.95
CA ALA A 77 -4.54 0.08 4.75
C ALA A 77 -3.22 -0.05 3.97
N TYR A 78 -3.29 -0.30 2.66
CA TYR A 78 -2.12 -0.27 1.78
C TYR A 78 -1.45 1.11 1.75
N ILE A 79 -2.21 2.19 1.53
CA ILE A 79 -1.64 3.56 1.50
C ILE A 79 -1.05 3.92 2.86
N GLU A 80 -1.73 3.59 3.95
CA GLU A 80 -1.22 3.78 5.32
C GLU A 80 0.10 3.04 5.52
N ARG A 81 0.20 1.80 5.06
CA ARG A 81 1.42 1.01 5.16
C ARG A 81 2.56 1.54 4.29
N MET A 82 2.28 1.97 3.07
CA MET A 82 3.28 2.64 2.22
C MET A 82 3.75 3.97 2.84
N GLY A 83 2.84 4.70 3.49
CA GLY A 83 3.18 5.89 4.28
C GLY A 83 4.10 5.59 5.46
N TYR A 84 3.87 4.48 6.17
CA TYR A 84 4.77 4.00 7.22
C TYR A 84 6.16 3.69 6.64
N LEU A 85 6.24 2.93 5.53
CA LEU A 85 7.52 2.59 4.90
C LEU A 85 8.30 3.81 4.40
N MET A 86 7.60 4.90 4.03
CA MET A 86 8.21 6.17 3.65
C MET A 86 8.81 6.94 4.83
N LYS A 87 8.19 6.87 6.01
CA LYS A 87 8.46 7.79 7.14
C LYS A 87 9.24 7.16 8.27
N GLU A 88 8.97 5.91 8.59
CA GLU A 88 9.52 5.28 9.79
C GLU A 88 11.04 5.15 9.67
N GLU A 89 11.70 5.36 10.80
CA GLU A 89 13.11 5.07 10.98
C GLU A 89 13.23 3.82 11.85
N ILE A 90 13.97 2.82 11.37
CA ILE A 90 14.28 1.67 12.21
C ILE A 90 15.32 2.13 13.23
N LYS A 91 14.89 2.30 14.48
CA LYS A 91 15.80 2.60 15.59
C LYS A 91 16.72 1.40 15.82
N ALA A 92 18.03 1.65 15.76
CA ALA A 92 19.04 0.67 16.16
C ALA A 92 18.78 0.23 17.61
N GLY A 93 18.71 -1.09 17.86
CA GLY A 93 18.49 -1.64 19.21
C GLY A 93 17.24 -2.51 19.42
N ARG A 94 16.34 -2.67 18.43
CA ARG A 94 15.32 -3.75 18.45
C ARG A 94 15.67 -4.83 17.44
N SER A 95 16.66 -5.67 17.75
CA SER A 95 16.98 -6.93 17.03
C SER A 95 17.15 -6.84 15.50
N SER A 96 17.23 -5.65 14.91
CA SER A 96 17.18 -5.38 13.47
C SER A 96 18.38 -4.53 13.04
N ASP A 97 19.57 -4.87 13.52
CA ASP A 97 20.84 -4.19 13.18
C ASP A 97 21.26 -4.35 11.70
N PHE A 98 20.37 -4.83 10.82
CA PHE A 98 20.73 -5.23 9.46
C PHE A 98 20.38 -4.23 8.36
N TYR A 99 19.48 -3.26 8.57
CA TYR A 99 19.05 -2.36 7.50
C TYR A 99 18.93 -0.91 7.95
N ASN A 100 19.88 -0.08 7.53
CA ASN A 100 19.72 1.37 7.60
C ASN A 100 18.69 1.79 6.53
N VAL A 101 17.41 1.81 6.92
CA VAL A 101 16.29 2.19 6.02
C VAL A 101 16.50 3.56 5.39
N ALA A 102 17.13 4.50 6.10
CA ALA A 102 17.42 5.83 5.57
C ALA A 102 18.48 5.82 4.45
N GLN A 103 19.34 4.80 4.39
CA GLN A 103 20.33 4.59 3.34
C GLN A 103 19.92 3.52 2.30
N SER A 104 18.77 2.86 2.49
CA SER A 104 18.29 1.81 1.58
C SER A 104 17.40 2.35 0.46
N ASP A 105 17.45 1.72 -0.72
CA ASP A 105 16.56 2.04 -1.86
C ASP A 105 15.07 1.79 -1.59
N ILE A 106 14.71 1.22 -0.43
CA ILE A 106 13.32 0.95 -0.03
C ILE A 106 12.44 2.19 -0.19
N ARG A 107 12.88 3.35 0.30
CA ARG A 107 12.11 4.60 0.18
C ARG A 107 11.97 5.05 -1.28
N GLY A 108 12.99 4.79 -2.11
CA GLY A 108 12.95 5.05 -3.55
C GLY A 108 11.89 4.18 -4.25
N LEU A 109 11.90 2.86 -3.99
CA LEU A 109 10.94 1.92 -4.53
C LEU A 109 9.50 2.25 -4.09
N VAL A 110 9.30 2.51 -2.79
CA VAL A 110 7.99 2.87 -2.24
C VAL A 110 7.48 4.18 -2.83
N ARG A 111 8.35 5.20 -2.98
CA ARG A 111 8.02 6.47 -3.65
C ARG A 111 7.61 6.24 -5.12
N GLY A 112 8.35 5.42 -5.86
CA GLY A 112 8.03 5.06 -7.24
C GLY A 112 6.66 4.38 -7.36
N GLU A 113 6.37 3.42 -6.49
CA GLU A 113 5.10 2.68 -6.49
C GLU A 113 3.90 3.55 -6.08
N LEU A 114 4.09 4.49 -5.15
CA LEU A 114 3.11 5.50 -4.79
C LEU A 114 2.80 6.44 -5.96
N ASN A 115 3.83 6.90 -6.69
CA ASN A 115 3.65 7.71 -7.90
C ASN A 115 2.89 6.94 -8.99
N THR A 116 3.26 5.69 -9.24
CA THR A 116 2.56 4.82 -10.21
C THR A 116 1.09 4.62 -9.82
N LEU A 117 0.81 4.39 -8.52
CA LEU A 117 -0.55 4.28 -8.03
C LEU A 117 -1.33 5.58 -8.21
N LYS A 118 -0.74 6.73 -7.87
CA LYS A 118 -1.37 8.05 -8.05
C LYS A 118 -1.80 8.27 -9.51
N SER A 119 -0.92 7.96 -10.46
CA SER A 119 -1.23 8.07 -11.89
C SER A 119 -2.35 7.13 -12.30
N THR A 120 -2.31 5.88 -11.84
CA THR A 120 -3.36 4.88 -12.09
C THR A 120 -4.73 5.37 -11.60
N LEU A 121 -4.80 5.89 -10.36
CA LEU A 121 -6.05 6.38 -9.77
C LEU A 121 -6.55 7.66 -10.43
N SER A 122 -5.64 8.52 -10.90
CA SER A 122 -6.00 9.76 -11.61
C SER A 122 -6.74 9.48 -12.91
N VAL A 123 -6.42 8.37 -13.58
CA VAL A 123 -7.16 7.87 -14.74
C VAL A 123 -8.40 7.08 -14.30
N ALA A 124 -8.29 6.22 -13.30
CA ALA A 124 -9.41 5.36 -12.89
C ALA A 124 -10.63 6.15 -12.39
N LYS A 125 -10.42 7.30 -11.73
CA LYS A 125 -11.50 8.13 -11.19
C LYS A 125 -12.41 8.77 -12.26
N THR A 126 -11.96 8.85 -13.51
CA THR A 126 -12.73 9.45 -14.62
C THR A 126 -13.51 8.42 -15.43
N ARG A 127 -13.38 7.13 -15.10
CA ARG A 127 -14.08 6.04 -15.78
C ARG A 127 -15.56 5.99 -15.38
N GLY A 128 -16.33 5.13 -16.06
CA GLY A 128 -17.74 4.86 -15.76
C GLY A 128 -17.97 4.12 -14.45
N ILE A 129 -17.62 4.76 -13.33
CA ILE A 129 -17.77 4.27 -11.96
C ILE A 129 -18.74 5.16 -11.18
N ASN A 130 -19.28 4.62 -10.09
CA ASN A 130 -20.18 5.35 -9.21
C ASN A 130 -19.44 6.46 -8.43
N ARG A 131 -20.24 7.41 -7.94
CA ARG A 131 -19.74 8.60 -7.24
C ARG A 131 -18.94 8.27 -5.99
N GLU A 132 -19.32 7.24 -5.26
CA GLU A 132 -18.58 6.82 -4.07
C GLU A 132 -17.18 6.26 -4.39
N THR A 133 -17.04 5.48 -5.46
CA THR A 133 -15.75 4.95 -5.89
C THR A 133 -14.87 6.08 -6.40
N LYS A 134 -15.45 7.04 -7.13
CA LYS A 134 -14.75 8.26 -7.54
C LYS A 134 -14.20 9.02 -6.34
N TYR A 135 -15.02 9.27 -5.32
CA TYR A 135 -14.61 9.94 -4.09
C TYR A 135 -13.53 9.18 -3.34
N HIS A 136 -13.62 7.85 -3.31
CA HIS A 136 -12.58 7.03 -2.72
C HIS A 136 -11.23 7.20 -3.42
N TYR A 137 -11.20 7.20 -4.76
CA TYR A 137 -9.97 7.40 -5.52
C TYR A 137 -9.41 8.82 -5.36
N GLU A 138 -10.26 9.84 -5.26
CA GLU A 138 -9.84 11.21 -4.96
C GLU A 138 -9.20 11.34 -3.57
N ASP A 139 -9.80 10.74 -2.53
CA ASP A 139 -9.23 10.66 -1.17
C ASP A 139 -7.89 9.91 -1.18
N ALA A 140 -7.83 8.77 -1.85
CA ALA A 140 -6.60 7.97 -1.98
C ALA A 140 -5.46 8.77 -2.65
N ILE A 141 -5.74 9.46 -3.75
CA ILE A 141 -4.77 10.35 -4.41
C ILE A 141 -4.27 11.41 -3.42
N LYS A 142 -5.16 12.03 -2.65
CA LYS A 142 -4.76 13.08 -1.71
C LYS A 142 -3.88 12.55 -0.58
N ARG A 143 -4.19 11.36 -0.05
CA ARG A 143 -3.34 10.70 0.96
C ARG A 143 -1.95 10.40 0.42
N ILE A 144 -1.86 9.91 -0.82
CA ILE A 144 -0.58 9.67 -1.49
C ILE A 144 0.22 10.98 -1.62
N GLU A 145 -0.41 12.08 -2.03
CA GLU A 145 0.25 13.38 -2.12
C GLU A 145 0.82 13.87 -0.79
N LEU A 146 0.08 13.69 0.31
CA LEU A 146 0.52 14.06 1.65
C LEU A 146 1.68 13.18 2.16
N ILE A 147 1.77 11.94 1.70
CA ILE A 147 2.92 11.06 1.98
C ILE A 147 4.15 11.52 1.17
N LEU A 148 3.96 11.82 -0.11
CA LEU A 148 5.04 12.15 -1.04
C LEU A 148 5.64 13.54 -0.80
N ASN A 149 4.79 14.49 -0.37
CA ASN A 149 5.12 15.89 -0.13
C ASN A 149 4.59 16.32 1.25
N PRO A 150 5.24 15.86 2.34
CA PRO A 150 4.90 16.31 3.68
C PRO A 150 5.17 17.82 3.81
N LYS A 151 4.31 18.52 4.53
CA LYS A 151 4.53 19.92 4.92
C LYS A 151 5.32 19.99 6.21
#